data_AF-V5FCZ7-F1
#
_entry.id   AF-V5FCZ7-F1
#
_cell.length_a   1.000
_cell.length_b   1.000
_cell.length_c   1.000
_cell.angle_alpha   90.00
_cell.angle_beta   90.00
_cell.angle_gamma   90.00
#
_symmetry.space_group_name_H-M   'P 1'
#
loop_
_entity.id
_entity.type
_entity.pdbx_description
1 polymer ?
#
loop_
_entity_poly.entity_id
_entity_poly.type
_entity_poly.pdbx_seq_one_letter_code
_entity_poly.pdbx_strand_id
1 'polypeptide(L)'
;MDESLLSIPPPNFCTSEAENRLINQIQSDLRSHLRSSKKKDERTITYKDVAPETAQTIIKWLGQKTTTLPSGLYYNSVPRTLRFTLWPNLIRTAHQDWLHRAMSRMKETNFLTPEEHMNLVLYSGMTGFNSFSGPYKSSYRVPDQAIVPAIGTLPLPSLVLESGWGESREELYALRDLWLVGGSGSVKIVMLVNWTVDEETRKVSGDIEVFGGDSLGGDVQRVQKEVIFPAPSPEVAEKQSIRVARKQLFGSSLPMNEDPDKITFIELKYLRLIAEEIIRKEGYVPA
;
A
#
# COMPACT_ATOMS: atom_id res chain seq x y z
N MET A 1 1.81 16.21 -4.91
CA MET A 1 1.89 16.53 -3.48
C MET A 1 1.79 18.05 -3.34
N ASP A 2 1.09 18.56 -2.33
CA ASP A 2 0.76 19.99 -2.20
C ASP A 2 1.90 20.76 -1.51
N GLU A 3 2.23 21.97 -2.00
CA GLU A 3 3.20 22.88 -1.37
C GLU A 3 2.77 23.30 0.05
N SER A 4 1.51 23.04 0.43
CA SER A 4 0.99 23.22 1.79
C SER A 4 1.80 22.53 2.88
N LEU A 5 2.56 21.46 2.58
CA LEU A 5 3.49 20.81 3.52
C LEU A 5 4.59 21.75 4.05
N LEU A 6 4.96 22.79 3.29
CA LEU A 6 5.98 23.77 3.69
C LEU A 6 5.47 24.84 4.64
N SER A 7 4.17 25.11 4.57
CA SER A 7 3.50 26.13 5.38
C SER A 7 3.07 25.59 6.74
N ILE A 8 3.44 24.36 7.07
CA ILE A 8 3.05 23.72 8.31
C ILE A 8 3.90 24.29 9.46
N PRO A 9 3.34 25.11 10.38
CA PRO A 9 4.06 25.54 11.56
C PRO A 9 4.31 24.34 12.49
N PRO A 10 5.34 24.38 13.36
CA PRO A 10 5.53 23.36 14.38
C PRO A 10 4.26 23.21 15.25
N PRO A 11 3.96 22.01 15.78
CA PRO A 11 2.78 21.79 16.60
C PRO A 11 2.82 22.65 17.86
N ASN A 12 1.70 23.29 18.21
CA ASN A 12 1.53 23.99 19.50
C ASN A 12 1.54 23.05 20.72
N PHE A 13 1.67 21.73 20.50
CA PHE A 13 1.62 20.69 21.53
C PHE A 13 2.92 19.86 21.60
N CYS A 14 4.02 20.27 20.95
CA CYS A 14 5.29 19.60 21.14
C CYS A 14 5.76 19.76 22.58
N THR A 15 5.88 18.65 23.29
CA THR A 15 6.20 18.64 24.73
C THR A 15 7.64 18.25 24.98
N SER A 16 8.32 17.63 23.99
CA SER A 16 9.71 17.18 24.13
C SER A 16 10.68 17.80 23.12
N GLU A 17 11.94 17.92 23.52
CA GLU A 17 13.03 18.38 22.66
C GLU A 17 13.25 17.44 21.46
N ALA A 18 13.04 16.13 21.66
CA ALA A 18 13.18 15.13 20.60
C ALA A 18 12.13 15.31 19.48
N GLU A 19 10.88 15.58 19.85
CA GLU A 19 9.81 15.89 18.87
C GLU A 19 10.17 17.14 18.05
N ASN A 20 10.56 18.22 18.73
CA ASN A 20 10.93 19.47 18.06
C ASN A 20 12.11 19.28 17.10
N ARG A 21 13.14 18.52 17.51
CA ARG A 21 14.28 18.19 16.63
C ARG A 21 13.83 17.45 15.38
N LEU A 22 12.99 16.43 15.52
CA LEU A 22 12.54 15.62 14.38
C LEU A 22 11.61 16.41 13.44
N ILE A 23 10.73 17.24 13.98
CA ILE A 23 9.88 18.13 13.15
C ILE A 23 10.72 19.12 12.35
N ASN A 24 11.72 19.75 12.99
CA ASN A 24 12.63 20.66 12.30
C ASN A 24 13.40 19.94 11.20
N GLN A 25 13.83 18.69 11.44
CA GLN A 25 14.48 17.86 10.44
C GLN A 25 13.54 17.57 9.26
N ILE A 26 12.30 17.15 9.52
CA ILE A 26 11.28 16.90 8.48
C ILE A 26 11.05 18.15 7.63
N GLN A 27 10.86 19.31 8.27
CA GLN A 27 10.68 20.56 7.54
C GLN A 27 11.91 20.92 6.68
N SER A 28 13.12 20.67 7.19
CA SER A 28 14.36 20.88 6.45
C SER A 28 14.44 19.97 5.21
N ASP A 29 14.14 18.68 5.37
CA ASP A 29 14.19 17.70 4.28
C ASP A 29 13.15 18.00 3.19
N LEU A 30 11.94 18.41 3.60
CA LEU A 30 10.89 18.87 2.68
C LEU A 30 11.34 20.11 1.88
N ARG A 31 11.90 21.12 2.55
CA ARG A 31 12.42 22.34 1.91
C ARG A 31 13.57 22.04 0.96
N SER A 32 14.49 21.17 1.37
CA SER A 32 15.63 20.75 0.57
C SER A 32 15.16 20.07 -0.73
N HIS A 33 14.22 19.12 -0.62
CA HIS A 33 13.71 18.42 -1.78
C HIS A 33 12.99 19.35 -2.77
N LEU A 34 12.16 20.27 -2.28
CA LEU A 34 11.41 21.21 -3.14
C LEU A 34 12.30 22.23 -3.86
N ARG A 35 13.46 22.57 -3.28
CA ARG A 35 14.47 23.43 -3.92
C ARG A 35 15.36 22.69 -4.91
N SER A 36 15.33 21.37 -4.94
CA SER A 36 16.17 20.58 -5.83
C SER A 36 15.66 20.63 -7.27
N SER A 37 16.57 20.46 -8.25
CA SER A 37 16.20 20.28 -9.66
C SER A 37 15.39 18.99 -9.91
N LYS A 38 15.44 18.05 -8.95
CA LYS A 38 14.75 16.76 -8.94
C LYS A 38 13.47 16.76 -8.08
N LYS A 39 12.84 17.92 -7.86
CA LYS A 39 11.65 18.05 -7.00
C LYS A 39 10.41 17.27 -7.46
N LYS A 40 10.45 16.64 -8.63
CA LYS A 40 9.40 15.76 -9.16
C LYS A 40 9.77 14.28 -9.09
N ASP A 41 11.04 13.98 -8.77
CA ASP A 41 11.51 12.61 -8.62
C ASP A 41 10.99 12.06 -7.29
N GLU A 42 10.64 10.78 -7.31
CA GLU A 42 10.24 10.09 -6.10
C GLU A 42 11.37 10.10 -5.09
N ARG A 43 11.05 10.50 -3.85
CA ARG A 43 12.01 10.46 -2.74
C ARG A 43 11.37 9.90 -1.48
N THR A 44 11.87 8.74 -1.07
CA THR A 44 11.53 8.13 0.21
C THR A 44 12.40 8.73 1.31
N ILE A 45 11.77 9.24 2.37
CA ILE A 45 12.44 9.78 3.55
C ILE A 45 12.21 8.82 4.71
N THR A 46 13.28 8.46 5.41
CA THR A 46 13.26 7.49 6.51
C THR A 46 13.95 8.05 7.75
N TYR A 47 13.27 7.95 8.88
CA TYR A 47 13.77 8.29 10.21
C TYR A 47 13.77 7.03 11.08
N LYS A 48 14.91 6.76 11.72
CA LYS A 48 15.11 5.59 12.59
C LYS A 48 15.01 5.99 14.05
N ASP A 49 14.85 4.99 14.91
CA ASP A 49 14.83 5.12 16.37
C ASP A 49 13.75 6.08 16.92
N VAL A 50 12.68 6.28 16.15
CA VAL A 50 11.60 7.20 16.51
C VAL A 50 10.73 6.55 17.60
N ALA A 51 10.58 7.24 18.74
CA ALA A 51 9.69 6.78 19.81
C ALA A 51 8.23 6.75 19.32
N PRO A 52 7.41 5.77 19.74
CA PRO A 52 6.02 5.66 19.29
C PRO A 52 5.20 6.93 19.51
N GLU A 53 5.36 7.58 20.65
CA GLU A 53 4.65 8.81 21.02
C GLU A 53 5.04 9.96 20.08
N THR A 54 6.34 10.09 19.80
CA THR A 54 6.87 11.06 18.84
C THR A 54 6.33 10.81 17.43
N ALA A 55 6.31 9.55 16.98
CA ALA A 55 5.75 9.19 15.67
C ALA A 55 4.26 9.55 15.57
N GLN A 56 3.48 9.28 16.61
CA GLN A 56 2.05 9.64 16.67
C GLN A 56 1.84 11.16 16.61
N THR A 57 2.64 11.93 17.36
CA THR A 57 2.62 13.40 17.30
C THR A 57 2.87 13.88 15.87
N ILE A 58 3.88 13.32 15.19
CA ILE A 58 4.24 13.71 13.81
C ILE A 58 3.15 13.31 12.81
N ILE A 59 2.62 12.09 12.90
CA ILE A 59 1.56 11.63 12.00
C ILE A 59 0.31 12.51 12.15
N LYS A 60 -0.06 12.84 13.39
CA LYS A 60 -1.18 13.76 13.66
C LYS A 60 -0.89 15.15 13.10
N TRP A 61 0.32 15.67 13.28
CA TRP A 61 0.74 16.96 12.75
C TRP A 61 0.67 17.01 11.22
N LEU A 62 1.16 15.97 10.53
CA LEU A 62 1.04 15.84 9.07
C LEU A 62 -0.43 15.82 8.64
N GLY A 63 -1.29 15.04 9.32
CA GLY A 63 -2.71 14.90 8.96
C GLY A 63 -3.60 16.09 9.29
N GLN A 64 -3.24 16.95 10.25
CA GLN A 64 -4.02 18.14 10.61
C GLN A 64 -3.94 19.27 9.58
N LYS A 65 -2.95 19.22 8.69
CA LYS A 65 -2.53 20.38 7.90
C LYS A 65 -2.50 20.13 6.41
N THR A 66 -2.66 18.88 5.99
CA THR A 66 -2.87 18.51 4.60
C THR A 66 -4.27 17.95 4.41
N THR A 67 -4.85 18.19 3.23
CA THR A 67 -6.09 17.52 2.81
C THR A 67 -5.86 16.03 2.51
N THR A 68 -4.60 15.63 2.32
CA THR A 68 -4.16 14.26 2.04
C THR A 68 -2.84 13.96 2.75
N LEU A 69 -2.74 12.82 3.43
CA LEU A 69 -1.47 12.38 4.03
C LEU A 69 -0.44 12.10 2.93
N PRO A 70 0.87 12.21 3.24
CA PRO A 70 1.90 11.76 2.33
C PRO A 70 1.69 10.29 1.92
N SER A 71 1.86 10.01 0.62
CA SER A 71 1.91 8.64 0.13
C SER A 71 3.02 7.87 0.83
N GLY A 72 2.85 6.57 1.02
CA GLY A 72 3.88 5.77 1.69
C GLY A 72 4.05 6.09 3.18
N LEU A 73 3.23 6.96 3.79
CA LEU A 73 3.35 7.27 5.22
C LEU A 73 3.14 6.00 6.05
N TYR A 74 4.15 5.66 6.84
CA TYR A 74 4.06 4.61 7.84
C TYR A 74 5.02 4.83 9.00
N TYR A 75 4.62 4.29 10.14
CA TYR A 75 5.48 4.06 11.27
C TYR A 75 5.41 2.58 11.65
N ASN A 76 6.57 1.93 11.75
CA ASN A 76 6.67 0.56 12.22
C ASN A 76 7.31 0.55 13.62
N SER A 77 6.54 0.12 14.61
CA SER A 77 6.94 0.14 16.02
C SER A 77 8.03 -0.88 16.38
N VAL A 78 8.25 -1.91 15.55
CA VAL A 78 9.30 -2.92 15.78
C VAL A 78 10.70 -2.37 15.50
N PRO A 79 11.03 -1.92 14.27
CA PRO A 79 12.31 -1.25 14.00
C PRO A 79 12.30 0.24 14.40
N ARG A 80 11.18 0.76 14.93
CA ARG A 80 10.99 2.17 15.30
C ARG A 80 11.29 3.14 14.15
N THR A 81 10.77 2.80 12.98
CA THR A 81 11.03 3.52 11.73
C THR A 81 9.80 4.31 11.30
N LEU A 82 9.96 5.62 11.11
CA LEU A 82 8.98 6.50 10.46
C LEU A 82 9.44 6.78 9.03
N ARG A 83 8.59 6.54 8.03
CA ARG A 83 8.91 6.75 6.62
C ARG A 83 7.71 7.27 5.85
N PHE A 84 7.97 8.07 4.82
CA PHE A 84 6.98 8.50 3.84
C PHE A 84 7.66 8.81 2.51
N THR A 85 6.85 8.85 1.44
CA THR A 85 7.33 9.05 0.07
C THR A 85 6.83 10.39 -0.46
N LEU A 86 7.77 11.21 -0.93
CA LEU A 86 7.50 12.43 -1.66
C LEU A 86 7.39 12.12 -3.15
N TRP A 87 6.38 12.72 -3.80
CA TRP A 87 6.16 12.61 -5.24
C TRP A 87 6.23 11.18 -5.78
N PRO A 88 5.37 10.27 -5.30
CA PRO A 88 5.35 8.90 -5.80
C PRO A 88 5.18 8.88 -7.31
N ASN A 89 5.95 8.03 -7.99
CA ASN A 89 5.87 7.85 -9.44
C ASN A 89 4.50 7.25 -9.81
N LEU A 90 3.97 7.65 -10.98
CA LEU A 90 2.68 7.15 -11.47
C LEU A 90 2.65 5.63 -11.66
N ILE A 91 3.78 4.99 -11.94
CA ILE A 91 3.86 3.53 -12.09
C ILE A 91 3.43 2.83 -10.79
N ARG A 92 3.73 3.43 -9.63
CA ARG A 92 3.31 2.88 -8.34
C ARG A 92 1.81 2.79 -8.23
N THR A 93 1.05 3.67 -8.89
CA THR A 93 -0.42 3.71 -8.80
C THR A 93 -1.12 2.87 -9.87
N ALA A 94 -0.40 2.20 -10.78
CA ALA A 94 -0.99 1.36 -11.84
C ALA A 94 -1.95 0.30 -11.29
N HIS A 95 -1.67 -0.22 -10.11
CA HIS A 95 -2.52 -1.19 -9.43
C HIS A 95 -3.88 -0.63 -8.98
N GLN A 96 -3.99 0.69 -8.78
CA GLN A 96 -5.21 1.31 -8.26
C GLN A 96 -6.38 1.15 -9.22
N ASP A 97 -6.16 1.50 -10.48
CA ASP A 97 -7.13 1.32 -11.56
C ASP A 97 -7.38 -0.16 -11.86
N TRP A 98 -6.34 -0.99 -11.77
CA TRP A 98 -6.45 -2.44 -11.96
C TRP A 98 -7.41 -3.07 -10.93
N LEU A 99 -7.23 -2.80 -9.64
CA LEU A 99 -8.10 -3.35 -8.59
C LEU A 99 -9.50 -2.74 -8.66
N HIS A 100 -9.63 -1.45 -9.03
CA HIS A 100 -10.94 -0.84 -9.25
C HIS A 100 -11.73 -1.56 -10.34
N ARG A 101 -11.11 -1.84 -11.50
CA ARG A 101 -11.72 -2.61 -12.58
C ARG A 101 -12.05 -4.04 -12.15
N ALA A 102 -11.20 -4.65 -11.32
CA ALA A 102 -11.45 -5.97 -10.77
C ALA A 102 -12.73 -6.01 -9.92
N MET A 103 -12.93 -5.02 -9.04
CA MET A 103 -14.15 -4.89 -8.22
C MET A 103 -15.41 -4.75 -9.07
N SER A 104 -15.37 -3.91 -10.11
CA SER A 104 -16.47 -3.77 -11.07
C SER A 104 -16.79 -5.10 -11.76
N ARG A 105 -15.77 -5.85 -12.20
CA ARG A 105 -15.97 -7.15 -12.84
C ARG A 105 -16.51 -8.22 -11.89
N MET A 106 -16.09 -8.21 -10.62
CA MET A 106 -16.66 -9.11 -9.61
C MET A 106 -18.16 -8.90 -9.45
N LYS A 107 -18.65 -7.66 -9.56
CA LYS A 107 -20.09 -7.35 -9.60
C LYS A 107 -20.74 -7.84 -10.90
N GLU A 108 -20.16 -7.54 -12.06
CA GLU A 108 -20.70 -7.94 -13.38
C GLU A 108 -20.84 -9.46 -13.55
N THR A 109 -19.93 -10.22 -12.96
CA THR A 109 -19.92 -11.69 -13.01
C THR A 109 -20.79 -12.34 -11.92
N ASN A 110 -21.55 -11.55 -11.15
CA ASN A 110 -22.33 -12.00 -9.99
C ASN A 110 -21.48 -12.75 -8.94
N PHE A 111 -20.18 -12.44 -8.88
CA PHE A 111 -19.35 -12.90 -7.77
C PHE A 111 -19.65 -12.12 -6.49
N LEU A 112 -19.90 -10.81 -6.63
CA LEU A 112 -20.45 -9.94 -5.59
C LEU A 112 -21.91 -9.59 -5.91
N THR A 113 -22.76 -9.58 -4.90
CA THR A 113 -24.08 -8.95 -5.02
C THR A 113 -23.94 -7.41 -5.08
N PRO A 114 -24.96 -6.68 -5.56
CA PRO A 114 -24.93 -5.21 -5.51
C PRO A 114 -24.72 -4.66 -4.10
N GLU A 115 -25.34 -5.27 -3.09
CA GLU A 115 -25.19 -4.88 -1.68
C GLU A 115 -23.77 -5.16 -1.17
N GLU A 116 -23.22 -6.33 -1.47
CA GLU A 116 -21.84 -6.67 -1.11
C GLU A 116 -20.82 -5.72 -1.73
N HIS A 117 -20.99 -5.38 -3.01
CA HIS A 117 -20.13 -4.41 -3.69
C HIS A 117 -20.20 -3.03 -3.03
N MET A 118 -21.36 -2.61 -2.53
CA MET A 118 -21.50 -1.35 -1.79
C MET A 118 -20.86 -1.41 -0.39
N ASN A 119 -20.81 -2.60 0.23
CA ASN A 119 -20.27 -2.82 1.57
C ASN A 119 -18.75 -3.11 1.59
N LEU A 120 -18.16 -3.49 0.47
CA LEU A 120 -16.71 -3.60 0.29
C LEU A 120 -16.15 -2.28 -0.23
N VAL A 121 -15.54 -1.49 0.66
CA VAL A 121 -15.00 -0.19 0.29
C VAL A 121 -13.59 -0.35 -0.24
N LEU A 122 -13.39 0.09 -1.49
CA LEU A 122 -12.06 0.28 -2.06
C LEU A 122 -11.45 1.56 -1.49
N TYR A 123 -10.33 1.39 -0.80
CA TYR A 123 -9.68 2.43 -0.02
C TYR A 123 -8.33 2.80 -0.65
N SER A 124 -8.10 4.08 -0.95
CA SER A 124 -6.85 4.55 -1.58
C SER A 124 -6.24 5.73 -0.80
N GLY A 125 -5.34 5.44 0.15
CA GLY A 125 -4.31 6.37 0.60
C GLY A 125 -4.69 7.65 1.38
N MET A 126 -5.95 7.85 1.81
CA MET A 126 -6.36 9.14 2.41
C MET A 126 -6.21 9.22 3.94
N THR A 127 -6.19 8.09 4.63
CA THR A 127 -6.14 7.93 6.10
C THR A 127 -5.45 6.61 6.40
N GLY A 128 -4.59 6.60 7.41
CA GLY A 128 -3.90 5.38 7.81
C GLY A 128 -4.64 4.61 8.89
N PHE A 129 -4.25 3.34 9.00
CA PHE A 129 -4.69 2.41 10.02
C PHE A 129 -3.69 2.38 11.17
N ASN A 130 -4.19 2.21 12.39
CA ASN A 130 -3.38 2.21 13.62
C ASN A 130 -3.82 1.14 14.64
N SER A 131 -4.75 0.27 14.27
CA SER A 131 -5.32 -0.76 15.15
C SER A 131 -4.58 -2.09 15.03
N PHE A 132 -3.27 -2.02 14.83
CA PHE A 132 -2.40 -3.20 14.79
C PHE A 132 -2.29 -3.82 16.18
N SER A 133 -1.83 -5.07 16.22
CA SER A 133 -1.73 -5.91 17.40
C SER A 133 -0.32 -6.48 17.57
N GLY A 134 -0.09 -7.13 18.71
CA GLY A 134 1.17 -7.78 19.02
C GLY A 134 2.36 -6.81 18.98
N PRO A 135 3.49 -7.20 18.36
CA PRO A 135 4.70 -6.36 18.32
C PRO A 135 4.51 -5.08 17.49
N TYR A 136 3.45 -5.01 16.67
CA TYR A 136 3.13 -3.85 15.84
C TYR A 136 2.07 -2.92 16.45
N LYS A 137 1.66 -3.11 17.71
CA LYS A 137 0.54 -2.38 18.34
C LYS A 137 0.59 -0.86 18.21
N SER A 138 1.79 -0.28 18.17
CA SER A 138 1.97 1.18 18.05
C SER A 138 2.28 1.65 16.64
N SER A 139 2.15 0.78 15.63
CA SER A 139 2.41 1.09 14.23
C SER A 139 1.26 1.90 13.61
N TYR A 140 1.58 2.56 12.50
CA TYR A 140 0.66 3.31 11.68
C TYR A 140 0.97 3.07 10.21
N ARG A 141 -0.04 2.93 9.34
CA ARG A 141 0.21 2.76 7.91
C ARG A 141 -0.94 3.27 7.06
N VAL A 142 -0.61 4.09 6.07
CA VAL A 142 -1.48 4.42 4.94
C VAL A 142 -1.21 3.42 3.81
N PRO A 143 -2.12 2.48 3.49
CA PRO A 143 -1.89 1.55 2.38
C PRO A 143 -1.92 2.28 1.04
N ASP A 144 -1.19 1.77 0.05
CA ASP A 144 -1.32 2.27 -1.33
C ASP A 144 -2.72 2.01 -1.87
N GLN A 145 -3.27 0.81 -1.60
CA GLN A 145 -4.68 0.50 -1.77
C GLN A 145 -5.12 -0.64 -0.82
N ALA A 146 -6.39 -0.66 -0.44
CA ALA A 146 -6.95 -1.72 0.39
C ALA A 146 -8.44 -1.96 0.11
N ILE A 147 -8.95 -3.12 0.51
CA ILE A 147 -10.38 -3.40 0.59
C ILE A 147 -10.75 -3.51 2.06
N VAL A 148 -11.71 -2.68 2.47
CA VAL A 148 -12.25 -2.65 3.83
C VAL A 148 -13.67 -3.19 3.82
N PRO A 149 -13.93 -4.37 4.42
CA PRO A 149 -15.28 -4.85 4.65
C PRO A 149 -15.97 -4.00 5.72
N ALA A 150 -17.22 -3.64 5.49
CA ALA A 150 -18.08 -2.97 6.48
C ALA A 150 -17.43 -1.72 7.08
N ILE A 151 -17.32 -0.67 6.27
CA ILE A 151 -16.71 0.61 6.68
C ILE A 151 -17.26 1.11 8.02
N GLY A 152 -16.34 1.55 8.89
CA GLY A 152 -16.66 2.01 10.24
C GLY A 152 -16.87 0.90 11.28
N THR A 153 -16.90 -0.37 10.87
CA THR A 153 -17.04 -1.53 11.77
C THR A 153 -15.71 -2.24 11.97
N LEU A 154 -14.96 -2.51 10.89
CA LEU A 154 -13.67 -3.18 10.99
C LEU A 154 -12.52 -2.17 11.14
N PRO A 155 -11.59 -2.40 12.09
CA PRO A 155 -10.50 -1.47 12.38
C PRO A 155 -9.30 -1.61 11.41
N LEU A 156 -9.30 -2.65 10.57
CA LEU A 156 -8.25 -2.96 9.59
C LEU A 156 -8.89 -3.52 8.30
N PRO A 157 -8.22 -3.37 7.14
CA PRO A 157 -8.68 -3.95 5.88
C PRO A 157 -8.54 -5.48 5.90
N SER A 158 -9.24 -6.15 4.98
CA SER A 158 -9.12 -7.61 4.76
C SER A 158 -8.11 -7.93 3.65
N LEU A 159 -7.98 -7.05 2.66
CA LEU A 159 -7.01 -7.14 1.57
C LEU A 159 -6.23 -5.83 1.50
N VAL A 160 -4.91 -5.93 1.38
CA VAL A 160 -4.02 -4.79 1.17
C VAL A 160 -3.18 -5.01 -0.08
N LEU A 161 -2.96 -3.95 -0.84
CA LEU A 161 -2.01 -3.91 -1.94
C LEU A 161 -0.98 -2.81 -1.67
N GLU A 162 0.29 -3.17 -1.71
CA GLU A 162 1.43 -2.25 -1.61
C GLU A 162 2.27 -2.39 -2.88
N SER A 163 2.75 -1.26 -3.41
CA SER A 163 3.47 -1.21 -4.68
C SER A 163 4.82 -0.54 -4.45
N GLY A 164 5.91 -1.25 -4.70
CA GLY A 164 7.28 -0.75 -4.61
C GLY A 164 7.83 -0.27 -5.96
N TRP A 165 8.69 0.74 -5.91
CA TRP A 165 9.52 1.27 -6.96
C TRP A 165 10.98 1.32 -6.48
N GLY A 166 11.72 0.25 -6.75
CA GLY A 166 13.12 0.13 -6.35
C GLY A 166 13.37 -0.22 -4.87
N GLU A 167 12.33 -0.37 -4.04
CA GLU A 167 12.49 -0.95 -2.70
C GLU A 167 13.05 -2.38 -2.78
N SER A 168 13.86 -2.74 -1.78
CA SER A 168 14.31 -4.11 -1.60
C SER A 168 13.15 -5.05 -1.24
N ARG A 169 13.34 -6.36 -1.47
CA ARG A 169 12.34 -7.36 -1.08
C ARG A 169 12.13 -7.38 0.42
N GLU A 170 13.20 -7.21 1.18
CA GLU A 170 13.20 -7.16 2.63
C GLU A 170 12.31 -6.01 3.13
N GLU A 171 12.37 -4.84 2.47
CA GLU A 171 11.50 -3.71 2.80
C GLU A 171 10.03 -3.98 2.48
N LEU A 172 9.73 -4.60 1.34
CA LEU A 172 8.35 -4.97 0.99
C LEU A 172 7.81 -6.07 1.93
N TYR A 173 8.66 -7.01 2.34
CA TYR A 173 8.30 -8.07 3.29
C TYR A 173 8.08 -7.52 4.70
N ALA A 174 8.80 -6.47 5.11
CA ALA A 174 8.50 -5.78 6.36
C ALA A 174 7.11 -5.12 6.34
N LEU A 175 6.63 -4.62 5.19
CA LEU A 175 5.26 -4.12 5.03
C LEU A 175 4.24 -5.26 5.11
N ARG A 176 4.52 -6.38 4.43
CA ARG A 176 3.71 -7.61 4.53
C ARG A 176 3.54 -8.07 5.97
N ASP A 177 4.62 -8.12 6.75
CA ASP A 177 4.58 -8.61 8.12
C ASP A 177 3.82 -7.64 9.04
N LEU A 178 3.99 -6.33 8.84
CA LEU A 178 3.18 -5.33 9.53
C LEU A 178 1.68 -5.58 9.31
N TRP A 179 1.27 -5.87 8.08
CA TRP A 179 -0.14 -6.10 7.75
C TRP A 179 -0.65 -7.46 8.21
N LEU A 180 0.05 -8.56 7.91
CA LEU A 180 -0.44 -9.92 8.20
C LEU A 180 -0.23 -10.31 9.68
N VAL A 181 0.95 -10.06 10.23
CA VAL A 181 1.26 -10.38 11.64
C VAL A 181 0.64 -9.32 12.55
N GLY A 182 0.89 -8.04 12.24
CA GLY A 182 0.30 -6.94 13.01
C GLY A 182 -1.21 -6.86 12.88
N GLY A 183 -1.79 -7.31 11.77
CA GLY A 183 -3.23 -7.38 11.60
C GLY A 183 -3.91 -8.50 12.37
N SER A 184 -3.16 -9.44 12.96
CA SER A 184 -3.67 -10.52 13.82
C SER A 184 -4.90 -11.25 13.24
N GLY A 185 -4.84 -11.56 11.95
CA GLY A 185 -5.92 -12.23 11.23
C GLY A 185 -7.04 -11.31 10.73
N SER A 186 -7.07 -10.01 11.03
CA SER A 186 -7.99 -9.07 10.37
C SER A 186 -7.65 -8.90 8.89
N VAL A 187 -6.36 -8.71 8.58
CA VAL A 187 -5.84 -8.74 7.21
C VAL A 187 -5.68 -10.19 6.78
N LYS A 188 -6.36 -10.58 5.70
CA LYS A 188 -6.36 -11.94 5.17
C LYS A 188 -5.34 -12.15 4.08
N ILE A 189 -5.06 -11.11 3.29
CA ILE A 189 -4.18 -11.19 2.14
C ILE A 189 -3.46 -9.86 1.89
N VAL A 190 -2.18 -9.95 1.53
CA VAL A 190 -1.36 -8.81 1.11
C VAL A 190 -0.80 -9.11 -0.28
N MET A 191 -1.01 -8.18 -1.20
CA MET A 191 -0.44 -8.20 -2.53
C MET A 191 0.70 -7.18 -2.59
N LEU A 192 1.90 -7.64 -2.96
CA LEU A 192 3.07 -6.78 -3.13
C LEU A 192 3.39 -6.72 -4.62
N VAL A 193 3.22 -5.55 -5.22
CA VAL A 193 3.74 -5.28 -6.56
C VAL A 193 5.15 -4.71 -6.40
N ASN A 194 6.11 -5.22 -7.15
CA ASN A 194 7.46 -4.68 -7.14
C ASN A 194 7.89 -4.29 -8.55
N TRP A 195 8.22 -3.03 -8.74
CA TRP A 195 8.76 -2.50 -9.98
C TRP A 195 10.25 -2.22 -9.82
N THR A 196 11.04 -2.59 -10.83
CA THR A 196 12.47 -2.28 -10.88
C THR A 196 12.84 -1.70 -12.23
N VAL A 197 13.75 -0.74 -12.21
CA VAL A 197 14.25 -0.03 -13.39
C VAL A 197 15.69 -0.44 -13.61
N ASP A 198 15.99 -0.84 -14.84
CA ASP A 198 17.34 -0.82 -15.36
C ASP A 198 17.61 0.59 -15.90
N GLU A 199 18.48 1.34 -15.21
CA GLU A 199 18.80 2.72 -15.59
C GLU A 199 19.60 2.84 -16.88
N GLU A 200 20.34 1.81 -17.28
CA GLU A 200 21.12 1.79 -18.52
C GLU A 200 20.20 1.57 -19.73
N THR A 201 19.30 0.58 -19.64
CA THR A 201 18.40 0.25 -20.74
C THR A 201 17.06 0.98 -20.68
N ARG A 202 16.79 1.69 -19.58
CA ARG A 202 15.51 2.35 -19.27
C ARG A 202 14.34 1.38 -19.27
N LYS A 203 14.61 0.09 -19.05
CA LYS A 203 13.60 -0.97 -19.00
C LYS A 203 13.02 -1.12 -17.61
N VAL A 204 11.70 -1.27 -17.54
CA VAL A 204 10.97 -1.52 -16.30
C VAL A 204 10.49 -2.96 -16.27
N SER A 205 10.97 -3.72 -15.30
CA SER A 205 10.45 -5.06 -14.99
C SER A 205 9.57 -4.99 -13.75
N GLY A 206 8.71 -5.99 -13.57
CA GLY A 206 7.92 -6.08 -12.36
C GLY A 206 7.23 -7.41 -12.17
N ASP A 207 6.90 -7.70 -10.94
CA ASP A 207 6.18 -8.89 -10.51
C ASP A 207 5.25 -8.56 -9.35
N ILE A 208 4.33 -9.49 -9.11
CA ILE A 208 3.41 -9.43 -7.98
C ILE A 208 3.55 -10.70 -7.14
N GLU A 209 3.68 -10.53 -5.84
CA GLU A 209 3.65 -11.62 -4.86
C GLU A 209 2.43 -11.48 -3.98
N VAL A 210 1.77 -12.59 -3.71
CA VAL A 210 0.56 -12.63 -2.89
C VAL A 210 0.84 -13.46 -1.67
N PHE A 211 0.55 -12.89 -0.51
CA PHE A 211 0.78 -13.50 0.80
C PHE A 211 -0.53 -13.60 1.56
N GLY A 212 -0.69 -14.70 2.29
CA GLY A 212 -1.78 -14.89 3.25
C GLY A 212 -1.23 -15.29 4.61
N GLY A 213 -1.99 -15.00 5.66
CA GLY A 213 -1.80 -15.60 6.99
C GLY A 213 -2.84 -16.69 7.21
N ASP A 214 -2.54 -17.67 8.06
CA ASP A 214 -3.59 -18.54 8.57
C ASP A 214 -4.57 -17.72 9.45
N SER A 215 -5.78 -18.24 9.66
CA SER A 215 -6.83 -17.57 10.44
C SER A 215 -6.52 -17.42 11.94
N LEU A 216 -5.37 -17.90 12.42
CA LEU A 216 -4.94 -17.94 13.82
C LEU A 216 -3.65 -17.13 14.08
N GLY A 217 -3.14 -16.40 13.09
CA GLY A 217 -1.92 -15.60 13.22
C GLY A 217 -0.63 -16.43 13.08
N GLY A 218 -0.69 -17.60 12.43
CA GLY A 218 0.47 -18.42 12.09
C GLY A 218 1.34 -17.85 10.96
N ASP A 219 2.26 -18.69 10.45
CA ASP A 219 3.31 -18.29 9.53
C ASP A 219 2.78 -17.63 8.25
N VAL A 220 3.39 -16.50 7.88
CA VAL A 220 3.10 -15.81 6.63
C VAL A 220 3.56 -16.66 5.45
N GLN A 221 2.64 -17.03 4.56
CA GLN A 221 2.93 -17.87 3.40
C GLN A 221 2.73 -17.11 2.10
N ARG A 222 3.69 -17.27 1.16
CA ARG A 222 3.50 -16.82 -0.22
C ARG A 222 2.58 -17.81 -0.94
N VAL A 223 1.37 -17.37 -1.24
CA VAL A 223 0.35 -18.20 -1.89
C VAL A 223 0.42 -18.15 -3.41
N GLN A 224 0.96 -17.06 -3.97
CA GLN A 224 1.10 -16.90 -5.41
C GLN A 224 2.25 -15.92 -5.74
N LYS A 225 2.86 -16.09 -6.92
CA LYS A 225 3.79 -15.14 -7.52
C LYS A 225 3.60 -15.15 -9.03
N GLU A 226 3.53 -13.97 -9.64
CA GLU A 226 3.38 -13.82 -11.08
C GLU A 226 4.30 -12.72 -11.61
N VAL A 227 4.87 -12.92 -12.80
CA VAL A 227 5.65 -11.89 -13.50
C VAL A 227 4.71 -10.99 -14.29
N ILE A 228 4.87 -9.67 -14.14
CA ILE A 228 4.15 -8.65 -14.91
C ILE A 228 4.95 -8.32 -16.17
N PHE A 229 6.20 -7.86 -15.99
CA PHE A 229 7.19 -7.60 -17.04
C PHE A 229 8.54 -8.27 -16.72
N PRO A 230 9.22 -8.89 -17.69
CA PRO A 230 8.81 -9.05 -19.08
C PRO A 230 7.54 -9.90 -19.22
N ALA A 231 6.67 -9.52 -20.16
CA ALA A 231 5.44 -10.26 -20.37
C ALA A 231 5.79 -11.69 -20.82
N PRO A 232 5.19 -12.74 -20.22
CA PRO A 232 5.41 -14.09 -20.71
C PRO A 232 4.77 -14.26 -22.09
N SER A 233 4.90 -15.45 -22.67
CA SER A 233 4.28 -15.74 -23.98
C SER A 233 2.78 -15.37 -23.98
N PRO A 234 2.21 -14.90 -25.10
CA PRO A 234 0.83 -14.43 -25.14
C PRO A 234 -0.20 -15.43 -24.56
N GLU A 235 0.02 -16.73 -24.79
CA GLU A 235 -0.84 -17.78 -24.25
C GLU A 235 -0.83 -17.83 -22.71
N VAL A 236 0.35 -17.67 -22.10
CA VAL A 236 0.51 -17.66 -20.64
C VAL A 236 -0.02 -16.34 -20.09
N ALA A 237 0.33 -15.22 -20.72
CA ALA A 237 -0.05 -13.88 -20.29
C ALA A 237 -1.57 -13.69 -20.19
N GLU A 238 -2.33 -14.27 -21.12
CA GLU A 238 -3.80 -14.19 -21.15
C GLU A 238 -4.48 -14.97 -20.00
N LYS A 239 -3.82 -16.03 -19.51
CA LYS A 239 -4.36 -16.91 -18.46
C LYS A 239 -3.94 -16.49 -17.04
N GLN A 240 -2.92 -15.64 -16.92
CA GLN A 240 -2.41 -15.19 -15.63
C GLN A 240 -3.40 -14.30 -14.88
N SER A 241 -3.69 -14.70 -13.64
CA SER A 241 -4.63 -14.00 -12.76
C SER A 241 -4.29 -14.26 -11.30
N ILE A 242 -4.64 -13.31 -10.44
CA ILE A 242 -4.53 -13.48 -8.99
C ILE A 242 -5.83 -14.11 -8.46
N ARG A 243 -5.68 -15.19 -7.71
CA ARG A 243 -6.81 -15.91 -7.12
C ARG A 243 -7.20 -15.25 -5.80
N VAL A 244 -8.48 -14.92 -5.65
CA VAL A 244 -9.02 -14.36 -4.40
C VAL A 244 -10.30 -15.08 -4.02
N ALA A 245 -10.34 -15.62 -2.81
CA ALA A 245 -11.52 -16.27 -2.24
C ALA A 245 -12.41 -15.26 -1.48
N ARG A 246 -13.72 -15.54 -1.37
CA ARG A 246 -14.65 -14.69 -0.62
C ARG A 246 -14.21 -14.47 0.83
N LYS A 247 -13.74 -15.52 1.53
CA LYS A 247 -13.21 -15.37 2.91
C LYS A 247 -12.04 -14.40 3.02
N GLN A 248 -11.27 -14.20 1.96
CA GLN A 248 -10.17 -13.24 1.93
C GLN A 248 -10.66 -11.80 1.71
N LEU A 249 -11.70 -11.61 0.89
CA LEU A 249 -12.30 -10.29 0.63
C LEU A 249 -13.11 -9.78 1.81
N PHE A 250 -13.92 -10.63 2.44
CA PHE A 250 -14.84 -10.21 3.49
C PHE A 250 -14.27 -10.37 4.90
N GLY A 251 -13.25 -11.22 5.08
CA GLY A 251 -12.71 -11.53 6.39
C GLY A 251 -13.78 -12.03 7.36
N SER A 252 -13.88 -11.43 8.54
CA SER A 252 -14.91 -11.75 9.54
C SER A 252 -16.31 -11.22 9.19
N SER A 253 -16.44 -10.39 8.15
CA SER A 253 -17.71 -9.82 7.68
C SER A 253 -18.33 -10.62 6.53
N LEU A 254 -17.89 -11.86 6.29
CA LEU A 254 -18.49 -12.72 5.27
C LEU A 254 -19.95 -13.01 5.62
N PRO A 255 -20.91 -12.78 4.70
CA PRO A 255 -22.32 -13.03 4.98
C PRO A 255 -22.58 -14.50 5.36
N MET A 256 -23.47 -14.70 6.33
CA MET A 256 -23.92 -16.04 6.75
C MET A 256 -24.60 -16.71 5.56
N ASN A 257 -24.20 -17.94 5.22
CA ASN A 257 -24.65 -18.75 4.07
C ASN A 257 -23.91 -18.53 2.73
N GLU A 258 -22.89 -17.67 2.69
CA GLU A 258 -22.03 -17.57 1.51
C GLU A 258 -20.91 -18.61 1.56
N ASP A 259 -20.53 -19.13 0.38
CA ASP A 259 -19.40 -20.05 0.26
C ASP A 259 -18.07 -19.29 0.48
N PRO A 260 -17.35 -19.55 1.60
CA PRO A 260 -16.09 -18.87 1.90
C PRO A 260 -14.98 -19.15 0.89
N ASP A 261 -15.05 -20.29 0.20
CA ASP A 261 -14.03 -20.79 -0.71
C ASP A 261 -14.31 -20.49 -2.18
N LYS A 262 -15.46 -19.86 -2.50
CA LYS A 262 -15.76 -19.38 -3.85
C LYS A 262 -14.68 -18.39 -4.30
N ILE A 263 -14.06 -18.68 -5.45
CA ILE A 263 -12.90 -17.96 -5.99
C ILE A 263 -13.32 -17.00 -7.11
N THR A 264 -12.72 -15.83 -7.13
CA THR A 264 -12.65 -14.94 -8.30
C THR A 264 -11.21 -14.78 -8.76
N PHE A 265 -11.04 -14.37 -10.02
CA PHE A 265 -9.74 -14.22 -10.68
C PHE A 265 -9.54 -12.77 -11.12
N ILE A 266 -8.49 -12.14 -10.59
CA ILE A 266 -8.10 -10.79 -10.96
C ILE A 266 -7.05 -10.88 -12.07
N GLU A 267 -7.47 -10.64 -13.31
CA GLU A 267 -6.63 -10.87 -14.50
C GLU A 267 -5.48 -9.87 -14.59
N LEU A 268 -4.25 -10.37 -14.75
CA LEU A 268 -3.04 -9.54 -14.81
C LEU A 268 -2.86 -8.83 -16.15
N LYS A 269 -3.54 -9.26 -17.21
CA LYS A 269 -3.50 -8.58 -18.51
C LYS A 269 -3.92 -7.12 -18.39
N TYR A 270 -4.90 -6.79 -17.54
CA TYR A 270 -5.31 -5.40 -17.33
C TYR A 270 -4.26 -4.59 -16.57
N LEU A 271 -3.58 -5.19 -15.59
CA LEU A 271 -2.46 -4.53 -14.92
C LEU A 271 -1.34 -4.22 -15.91
N ARG A 272 -1.00 -5.16 -16.80
CA ARG A 272 -0.01 -4.94 -17.86
C ARG A 272 -0.40 -3.80 -18.78
N LEU A 273 -1.64 -3.77 -19.26
CA LEU A 273 -2.13 -2.71 -20.15
C LEU A 273 -2.01 -1.32 -19.51
N ILE A 274 -2.44 -1.20 -18.26
CA ILE A 274 -2.38 0.07 -17.50
C ILE A 274 -0.91 0.44 -17.23
N ALA A 275 -0.11 -0.50 -16.76
CA ALA A 275 1.29 -0.26 -16.44
C ALA A 275 2.10 0.09 -17.70
N GLU A 276 1.87 -0.56 -18.83
CA GLU A 276 2.53 -0.27 -20.10
C GLU A 276 2.29 1.18 -20.55
N GLU A 277 1.04 1.65 -20.48
CA GLU A 277 0.70 3.03 -20.82
C GLU A 277 1.45 4.02 -19.92
N ILE A 278 1.45 3.77 -18.61
CA ILE A 278 2.13 4.63 -17.63
C ILE A 278 3.66 4.59 -17.80
N ILE A 279 4.25 3.41 -17.94
CA ILE A 279 5.69 3.20 -18.15
C ILE A 279 6.17 3.99 -19.37
N ARG A 280 5.44 3.90 -20.49
CA ARG A 280 5.77 4.64 -21.72
C ARG A 280 5.62 6.15 -21.53
N LYS A 281 4.56 6.59 -20.86
CA LYS A 281 4.32 8.01 -20.55
C LYS A 281 5.42 8.62 -19.67
N GLU A 282 5.99 7.84 -18.76
CA GLU A 282 7.10 8.21 -17.89
C GLU A 282 8.48 8.11 -18.59
N GLY A 283 8.51 7.79 -19.88
CA GLY A 283 9.76 7.73 -20.67
C GLY A 283 10.61 6.49 -20.40
N TYR A 284 9.97 5.38 -20.02
CA TYR A 284 10.57 4.07 -19.88
C TYR A 284 10.02 3.08 -20.91
N VAL A 285 10.60 1.89 -20.97
CA VAL A 285 10.15 0.78 -21.83
C VAL A 285 9.81 -0.43 -20.96
N PRO A 286 8.67 -1.11 -21.13
CA PRO A 286 8.44 -2.38 -20.44
C PRO A 286 9.51 -3.41 -20.84
N ALA A 287 10.03 -4.16 -19.87
CA ALA A 287 11.12 -5.11 -20.06
C ALA A 287 10.79 -6.25 -21.03
#